data_AF-A0A947IU79-F1
#
_entry.id   AF-A0A947IU79-F1
#
_cell.length_a   1.000
_cell.length_b   1.000
_cell.length_c   1.000
_cell.angle_alpha   90.00
_cell.angle_beta   90.00
_cell.angle_gamma   90.00
#
_symmetry.space_group_name_H-M   'P 1'
#
loop_
_entity.id
_entity.type
_entity.pdbx_description
1 polymer ?
#
loop_
_entity_poly.entity_id
_entity_poly.type
_entity_poly.pdbx_seq_one_letter_code
_entity_poly.pdbx_strand_id
1 'polypeptide(L)'
;MKIEEPMRNINPFGLRLQPALKARLEDAAYQNKRSLNAEISARLEASIAIDEYMAEIKAGTFADALALLESVVGDNDRMTASGEQTYGTAYSMLDQLLEEKLAPIRETLLQVKSYEKRGDKPSPTAKKPTRKRTRPLGMDQAEWDAQRAATENTKPND
;
A
#
# COMPACT_ATOMS: atom_id res chain seq x y z
N MET A 1 43.64 -0.98 -14.89
CA MET A 1 42.72 -1.77 -14.05
C MET A 1 41.60 -2.29 -14.92
N LYS A 2 41.53 -3.61 -15.14
CA LYS A 2 40.38 -4.22 -15.82
C LYS A 2 39.25 -4.29 -14.79
N ILE A 3 38.12 -3.68 -15.11
CA ILE A 3 36.89 -3.79 -14.32
C ILE A 3 36.34 -5.18 -14.66
N GLU A 4 36.41 -6.11 -13.73
CA GLU A 4 35.72 -7.38 -13.85
C GLU A 4 34.22 -7.09 -13.68
N GLU A 5 33.48 -7.11 -14.79
CA GLU A 5 32.03 -7.16 -14.74
C GLU A 5 31.62 -8.46 -14.03
N PRO A 6 30.75 -8.44 -13.02
CA PRO A 6 30.22 -9.67 -12.46
C PRO A 6 29.29 -10.29 -13.50
N MET A 7 29.84 -11.18 -14.33
CA MET A 7 29.06 -12.12 -15.11
C MET A 7 28.11 -12.83 -14.14
N ARG A 8 26.81 -12.56 -14.27
CA ARG A 8 25.75 -13.29 -13.58
C ARG A 8 25.72 -14.72 -14.12
N ASN A 9 26.69 -15.53 -13.70
CA ASN A 9 26.68 -16.96 -13.90
C ASN A 9 25.76 -17.58 -12.85
N ILE A 10 24.47 -17.29 -12.96
CA ILE A 10 23.46 -18.00 -12.18
C ILE A 10 23.20 -19.27 -12.96
N ASN A 11 23.87 -20.36 -12.57
CA ASN A 11 23.50 -21.70 -13.03
C ASN A 11 21.98 -21.87 -12.81
N PRO A 12 21.19 -22.22 -13.84
CA PRO A 12 19.76 -22.35 -13.68
C PRO A 12 19.49 -23.48 -12.69
N PHE A 13 18.99 -23.14 -11.51
CA PHE A 13 18.47 -24.14 -10.59
C PHE A 13 17.32 -24.87 -11.28
N GLY A 14 17.53 -26.15 -11.60
CA GLY A 14 16.50 -27.01 -12.19
C GLY A 14 15.44 -27.37 -11.16
N LEU A 15 14.55 -26.43 -10.83
CA LEU A 15 13.48 -26.66 -9.88
C LEU A 15 12.47 -27.66 -10.45
N ARG A 16 12.33 -28.80 -9.78
CA ARG A 16 11.35 -29.85 -10.15
C ARG A 16 10.00 -29.49 -9.54
N LEU A 17 9.07 -29.05 -10.39
CA LEU A 17 7.70 -28.71 -10.01
C LEU A 17 6.72 -29.72 -10.60
N GLN A 18 5.64 -30.00 -9.86
CA GLN A 18 4.50 -30.70 -10.46
C GLN A 18 3.89 -29.84 -11.58
N PRO A 19 3.40 -30.44 -12.70
CA PRO A 19 2.88 -29.68 -13.84
C PRO A 19 1.76 -28.71 -13.47
N ALA A 20 0.83 -29.13 -12.60
CA ALA A 20 -0.26 -28.29 -12.13
C ALA A 20 0.22 -27.07 -11.33
N LEU A 21 1.26 -27.24 -10.51
CA LEU A 21 1.84 -26.15 -9.73
C LEU A 21 2.60 -25.17 -10.63
N LYS A 22 3.34 -25.69 -11.61
CA LYS A 22 4.05 -24.88 -12.60
C LYS A 22 3.07 -23.99 -13.39
N ALA A 23 1.98 -24.55 -13.90
CA ALA A 23 0.96 -23.80 -14.63
C ALA A 23 0.39 -22.64 -13.78
N ARG A 24 0.04 -22.90 -12.51
CA ARG A 24 -0.44 -21.86 -11.59
C ARG A 24 0.57 -20.74 -11.35
N LEU A 25 1.86 -21.08 -11.27
CA LEU A 25 2.92 -20.08 -11.10
C LEU A 25 3.16 -19.27 -12.38
N GLU A 26 3.05 -19.89 -13.55
CA GLU A 26 3.14 -19.20 -14.84
C GLU A 26 1.98 -18.22 -15.03
N ASP A 27 0.75 -18.63 -14.72
CA ASP A 27 -0.43 -17.76 -14.73
C ASP A 27 -0.26 -16.58 -13.77
N ALA A 28 0.20 -16.83 -12.54
CA ALA A 28 0.44 -15.78 -11.57
C ALA A 28 1.54 -14.80 -12.02
N ALA A 29 2.64 -15.32 -12.58
CA ALA A 29 3.72 -14.51 -13.12
C ALA A 29 3.23 -13.62 -14.28
N TYR A 30 2.37 -14.16 -15.15
CA TYR A 30 1.74 -13.40 -16.23
C TYR A 30 0.86 -12.26 -15.68
N GLN A 31 -0.01 -12.54 -14.70
CA GLN A 31 -0.86 -11.51 -14.07
C GLN A 31 -0.03 -10.41 -13.39
N ASN A 32 1.07 -10.79 -12.73
CA ASN A 32 1.96 -9.87 -12.03
C ASN A 32 2.98 -9.18 -12.96
N LYS A 33 2.97 -9.48 -14.27
CA LYS A 33 3.91 -8.96 -15.28
C LYS A 33 5.38 -9.18 -14.88
N ARG A 34 5.68 -10.36 -14.34
CA ARG A 34 7.01 -10.77 -13.88
C ARG A 34 7.46 -12.04 -14.59
N SER A 35 8.76 -12.30 -14.59
CA SER A 35 9.25 -13.62 -15.02
C SER A 35 8.87 -14.68 -13.99
N LEU A 36 8.75 -15.94 -14.44
CA LEU A 36 8.44 -17.06 -13.55
C LEU A 36 9.41 -17.13 -12.36
N ASN A 37 10.71 -16.93 -12.60
CA ASN A 37 11.72 -16.92 -11.54
C ASN A 37 11.50 -15.76 -10.55
N ALA A 38 11.17 -14.56 -11.04
CA ALA A 38 10.90 -13.41 -10.17
C ALA A 38 9.65 -13.60 -9.32
N GLU A 39 8.61 -14.25 -9.86
CA GLU A 39 7.41 -14.60 -9.10
C GLU A 39 7.70 -15.67 -8.02
N ILE A 40 8.50 -16.69 -8.36
CA ILE A 40 8.93 -17.71 -7.39
C ILE A 40 9.71 -17.06 -6.25
N SER A 41 10.70 -16.22 -6.56
CA SER A 41 11.48 -15.49 -5.56
C SER A 41 10.59 -14.63 -4.67
N ALA A 42 9.71 -13.81 -5.25
CA ALA A 42 8.83 -12.94 -4.50
C ALA A 42 7.90 -13.70 -3.53
N ARG A 43 7.39 -14.86 -3.94
CA ARG A 43 6.55 -15.71 -3.07
C ARG A 43 7.34 -16.34 -1.93
N LEU A 44 8.56 -16.81 -2.21
CA LEU A 44 9.42 -17.40 -1.20
C LEU A 44 9.85 -16.35 -0.16
N GLU A 45 10.24 -15.15 -0.61
CA GLU A 45 10.55 -14.02 0.26
C GLU A 45 9.35 -13.63 1.14
N ALA A 46 8.16 -13.54 0.55
CA ALA A 46 6.94 -13.26 1.30
C ALA A 46 6.64 -14.35 2.35
N SER A 47 6.84 -15.62 2.02
CA SER A 47 6.64 -16.72 2.97
C SER A 47 7.61 -16.63 4.14
N ILE A 48 8.89 -16.41 3.87
CA ILE A 48 9.93 -16.28 4.90
C ILE A 48 9.63 -15.08 5.81
N ALA A 49 9.28 -13.92 5.22
CA ALA A 49 8.93 -12.74 6.00
C ALA A 49 7.72 -12.96 6.91
N ILE A 50 6.71 -13.72 6.45
CA ILE A 50 5.57 -14.11 7.28
C ILE A 50 6.01 -15.03 8.41
N ASP A 51 6.86 -16.02 8.14
CA ASP A 51 7.35 -16.95 9.17
C ASP A 51 8.18 -16.22 10.24
N GLU A 52 9.04 -15.29 9.82
CA GLU A 52 9.83 -14.43 10.71
C GLU A 52 8.93 -13.53 11.57
N TYR A 53 7.98 -12.84 10.94
CA TYR A 53 7.00 -12.01 11.64
C TYR A 53 6.18 -12.82 12.67
N MET A 54 5.76 -14.03 12.31
CA MET A 54 5.03 -14.92 13.22
C MET A 54 5.92 -15.45 14.34
N ALA A 55 7.21 -15.68 14.09
CA ALA A 55 8.16 -16.08 15.13
C ALA A 55 8.39 -14.94 16.14
N GLU A 56 8.50 -13.70 15.66
CA GLU A 56 8.64 -12.50 16.49
C GLU A 56 7.39 -12.25 17.34
N ILE A 57 6.19 -12.37 16.74
CA ILE A 57 4.93 -12.29 17.50
C ILE A 57 4.88 -13.36 18.59
N LYS A 58 5.19 -14.61 18.27
CA LYS A 58 5.13 -15.71 19.24
C LYS A 58 6.13 -15.53 20.39
N ALA A 59 7.31 -14.97 20.12
CA ALA A 59 8.35 -14.80 21.10
C ALA A 59 8.08 -13.62 22.05
N GLY A 60 7.65 -12.45 21.54
CA GLY A 60 7.40 -11.27 22.36
C GLY A 60 5.99 -11.25 22.94
N THR A 61 4.97 -11.35 22.10
CA THR A 61 3.61 -10.94 22.52
C THR A 61 2.92 -11.92 23.46
N PHE A 62 3.16 -13.23 23.32
CA PHE A 62 2.51 -14.21 24.20
C PHE A 62 3.15 -14.23 25.58
N ALA A 63 4.48 -14.19 25.67
CA ALA A 63 5.19 -14.15 26.95
C ALA A 63 4.88 -12.84 27.69
N ASP A 64 4.88 -11.71 26.99
CA ASP A 64 4.54 -10.41 27.56
C ASP A 64 3.07 -10.35 28.00
N ALA A 65 2.14 -10.89 27.20
CA ALA A 65 0.73 -10.97 27.57
C ALA A 65 0.49 -11.87 28.79
N LEU A 66 1.23 -12.98 28.91
CA LEU A 66 1.13 -13.90 30.04
C LEU A 66 1.70 -13.28 31.32
N ALA A 67 2.84 -12.60 31.23
CA ALA A 67 3.43 -11.84 32.34
C ALA A 67 2.52 -10.69 32.80
N LEU A 68 1.89 -9.98 31.85
CA LEU A 68 0.91 -8.93 32.17
C LEU A 68 -0.33 -9.52 32.85
N LEU A 69 -0.84 -10.66 32.38
CA LEU A 69 -1.98 -11.35 32.99
C LEU A 69 -1.68 -11.84 34.40
N GLU A 70 -0.52 -12.44 34.63
CA GLU A 70 -0.07 -12.85 35.96
C GLU A 70 0.05 -11.65 36.90
N SER A 71 0.60 -10.53 36.43
CA SER A 71 0.66 -9.28 37.20
C SER A 71 -0.73 -8.76 37.58
N VAL A 72 -1.64 -8.68 36.62
CA VAL A 72 -3.01 -8.17 36.84
C VAL A 72 -3.77 -9.07 37.79
N VAL A 73 -3.63 -10.40 37.69
CA VAL A 73 -4.27 -11.35 38.62
C VAL A 73 -3.67 -11.22 40.02
N GLY A 74 -2.35 -11.13 40.14
CA GLY A 74 -1.69 -10.96 41.44
C GLY A 74 -2.04 -9.65 42.15
N ASP A 75 -2.21 -8.56 41.40
CA ASP A 75 -2.67 -7.28 41.96
C ASP A 75 -4.15 -7.34 42.35
N ASN A 76 -4.99 -8.07 41.59
CA ASN A 76 -6.38 -8.30 41.91
C ASN A 76 -6.55 -9.13 43.20
N ASP A 77 -5.72 -10.15 43.40
CA ASP A 77 -5.68 -10.96 44.63
C ASP A 77 -5.26 -10.12 45.86
N ARG A 78 -4.31 -9.20 45.67
CA ARG A 78 -3.91 -8.24 46.72
C ARG A 78 -5.01 -7.24 47.05
N MET A 79 -5.71 -6.74 46.03
CA MET A 79 -6.81 -5.78 46.19
C MET A 79 -8.07 -6.42 46.80
N THR A 80 -8.37 -7.67 46.46
CA THR A 80 -9.43 -8.44 47.12
C THR A 80 -9.08 -8.76 48.57
N ALA A 81 -7.81 -9.05 48.87
CA ALA A 81 -7.34 -9.24 50.24
C ALA A 81 -7.38 -7.94 51.08
N SER A 82 -7.23 -6.76 50.46
CA SER A 82 -7.36 -5.46 51.14
C SER A 82 -8.80 -4.95 51.24
N GLY A 83 -9.77 -5.61 50.59
CA GLY A 83 -11.20 -5.25 50.65
C GLY A 83 -11.60 -4.07 49.76
N GLU A 84 -10.75 -3.62 48.83
CA GLU A 84 -11.07 -2.56 47.88
C GLU A 84 -11.82 -3.13 46.66
N GLN A 85 -12.89 -2.48 46.20
CA GLN A 85 -13.72 -2.98 45.10
C GLN A 85 -12.97 -3.00 43.76
N THR A 86 -12.86 -4.20 43.17
CA THR A 86 -11.93 -4.55 42.09
C THR A 86 -12.43 -4.32 40.66
N TYR A 87 -13.65 -3.83 40.46
CA TYR A 87 -14.24 -3.71 39.12
C TYR A 87 -14.38 -2.27 38.60
N GLY A 88 -14.07 -1.24 39.38
CA GLY A 88 -14.13 0.14 38.89
C GLY A 88 -12.86 0.55 38.13
N THR A 89 -11.71 0.28 38.73
CA THR A 89 -10.40 0.74 38.27
C THR A 89 -9.89 -0.06 37.07
N ALA A 90 -9.99 -1.40 37.11
CA ALA A 90 -9.55 -2.26 36.01
C ALA A 90 -10.30 -1.96 34.69
N TYR A 91 -11.61 -1.71 34.76
CA TYR A 91 -12.40 -1.33 33.58
C TYR A 91 -12.05 0.08 33.09
N SER A 92 -11.78 1.03 33.99
CA SER A 92 -11.33 2.38 33.60
C SER A 92 -9.94 2.39 32.94
N MET A 93 -9.03 1.49 33.35
CA MET A 93 -7.72 1.32 32.73
C MET A 93 -7.84 0.66 31.35
N LEU A 94 -8.72 -0.34 31.22
CA LEU A 94 -9.00 -0.96 29.92
C LEU A 94 -9.60 0.04 28.93
N ASP A 95 -10.50 0.92 29.38
CA ASP A 95 -11.10 1.97 28.53
C ASP A 95 -10.04 2.99 28.07
N GLN A 96 -9.13 3.39 28.95
CA GLN A 96 -8.01 4.28 28.60
C GLN A 96 -7.05 3.64 27.58
N LEU A 97 -6.70 2.37 27.78
CA LEU A 97 -5.83 1.64 26.86
C LEU A 97 -6.49 1.43 25.49
N LEU A 98 -7.80 1.16 25.47
CA LEU A 98 -8.57 1.07 24.24
C LEU A 98 -8.59 2.40 23.48
N GLU A 99 -8.83 3.52 24.16
CA GLU A 99 -8.83 4.85 23.53
C GLU A 99 -7.44 5.19 22.98
N GLU A 100 -6.36 4.94 23.74
CA GLU A 100 -4.98 5.19 23.31
C GLU A 100 -4.60 4.40 22.05
N LYS A 101 -4.93 3.09 22.01
CA LYS A 101 -4.58 2.22 20.88
C LYS A 101 -5.49 2.42 19.67
N LEU A 102 -6.75 2.81 19.86
CA LEU A 102 -7.70 3.04 18.77
C LEU A 102 -7.65 4.46 18.19
N ALA A 103 -7.15 5.45 18.93
CA ALA A 103 -6.94 6.82 18.45
C ALA A 103 -6.16 6.92 17.13
N PRO A 104 -4.98 6.29 16.97
CA PRO A 104 -4.22 6.37 15.70
C PRO A 104 -4.96 5.71 14.53
N ILE A 105 -5.77 4.67 14.79
CA ILE A 105 -6.58 4.01 13.77
C ILE A 105 -7.74 4.93 13.32
N ARG A 106 -8.37 5.67 14.24
CA ARG A 106 -9.38 6.67 13.89
C ARG A 106 -8.80 7.82 13.07
N GLU A 107 -7.61 8.30 13.42
CA GLU A 107 -6.96 9.41 12.72
C GLU A 107 -6.55 9.03 11.29
N THR A 108 -6.00 7.84 11.10
CA THR A 108 -5.68 7.31 9.76
C THR A 108 -6.93 7.13 8.90
N LEU A 109 -8.04 6.62 9.46
CA LEU A 109 -9.32 6.51 8.74
C LEU A 109 -9.92 7.87 8.34
N LEU A 110 -9.76 8.90 9.17
CA LEU A 110 -10.18 10.27 8.86
C LEU A 110 -9.34 10.89 7.74
N GLN A 111 -8.02 10.65 7.75
CA GLN A 111 -7.14 11.08 6.67
C GLN A 111 -7.53 10.41 5.35
N VAL A 112 -7.76 9.09 5.33
CA VAL A 112 -8.18 8.35 4.11
C VAL A 112 -9.49 8.92 3.54
N LYS A 113 -10.50 9.18 4.37
CA LYS A 113 -11.76 9.83 3.93
C LYS A 113 -11.55 11.24 3.37
N SER A 114 -10.53 11.96 3.82
CA SER A 114 -10.23 13.31 3.33
C SER A 114 -9.55 13.31 1.95
N TYR A 115 -8.84 12.24 1.59
CA TYR A 115 -8.23 12.06 0.28
C TYR A 115 -9.24 11.63 -0.78
N GLU A 116 -10.24 10.82 -0.43
CA GLU A 116 -11.30 10.41 -1.37
C GLU A 116 -12.13 11.61 -1.90
N LYS A 117 -12.27 12.69 -1.12
CA LYS A 117 -13.01 13.88 -1.55
C LYS A 117 -12.30 14.79 -2.56
N ARG A 118 -11.02 14.55 -2.88
CA ARG A 118 -10.25 15.43 -3.80
C ARG A 118 -10.14 14.90 -5.25
N GLY A 119 -10.63 13.70 -5.55
CA GLY A 119 -10.40 13.04 -6.84
C GLY A 119 -11.36 13.39 -7.98
N ASP A 120 -12.65 13.63 -7.70
CA ASP A 120 -13.68 13.41 -8.74
C ASP A 120 -14.37 14.65 -9.31
N LYS A 121 -14.00 15.86 -8.92
CA LYS A 121 -14.63 17.07 -9.48
C LYS A 121 -13.56 18.04 -9.99
N PRO A 122 -13.44 18.25 -11.32
CA PRO A 122 -12.60 19.33 -11.82
C PRO A 122 -13.11 20.65 -11.23
N SER A 123 -12.17 21.48 -10.74
CA SER A 123 -12.48 22.80 -10.21
C SER A 123 -13.38 23.57 -11.19
N PRO A 124 -14.41 24.31 -10.73
CA PRO A 124 -15.27 25.12 -11.59
C PRO A 124 -14.52 26.12 -12.46
N THR A 125 -13.28 26.46 -12.08
CA THR A 125 -12.37 27.38 -12.78
C THR A 125 -11.28 26.68 -13.58
N ALA A 126 -11.26 25.34 -13.67
CA ALA A 126 -10.29 24.61 -14.46
C ALA A 126 -10.53 24.80 -15.96
N LYS A 127 -9.72 25.66 -16.60
CA LYS A 127 -9.72 25.81 -18.06
C LYS A 127 -9.37 24.48 -18.71
N LYS A 128 -10.20 24.02 -19.67
CA LYS A 128 -9.92 22.83 -20.48
C LYS A 128 -8.52 22.97 -21.10
N PRO A 129 -7.66 21.94 -21.06
CA PRO A 129 -6.34 22.01 -21.66
C PRO A 129 -6.46 22.23 -23.17
N THR A 130 -6.10 23.43 -23.64
CA THR A 130 -6.07 23.77 -25.06
C THR A 130 -4.85 23.12 -25.71
N ARG A 131 -5.08 22.12 -26.57
CA ARG A 131 -4.01 21.52 -27.37
C ARG A 131 -3.43 22.58 -28.31
N LYS A 132 -2.12 22.83 -28.21
CA LYS A 132 -1.39 23.68 -29.16
C LYS A 132 -1.44 23.02 -30.54
N ARG A 133 -2.09 23.67 -31.52
CA ARG A 133 -2.06 23.22 -32.91
C ARG A 133 -0.79 23.76 -33.57
N THR A 134 0.10 22.87 -33.98
CA THR A 134 1.32 23.22 -34.72
C THR A 134 0.99 23.40 -36.21
N ARG A 135 1.65 24.37 -36.85
CA ARG A 135 1.51 24.63 -38.29
C ARG A 135 2.02 23.41 -39.09
N PRO A 136 1.30 22.93 -40.13
CA PRO A 136 1.78 21.87 -41.00
C PRO A 136 3.05 22.27 -41.73
N LEU A 137 3.99 21.33 -41.87
CA LEU A 137 5.24 21.56 -42.58
C LEU A 137 4.97 21.75 -44.08
N GLY A 138 5.45 22.86 -44.66
CA GLY A 138 5.25 23.21 -46.07
C GLY A 138 4.11 24.20 -46.36
N MET A 139 3.36 24.62 -45.34
CA MET A 139 2.31 25.64 -45.49
C MET A 139 2.86 27.05 -45.16
N ASP A 140 2.60 28.01 -46.05
CA ASP A 140 3.05 29.38 -45.83
C ASP A 140 2.29 30.04 -44.66
N GLN A 141 2.92 31.02 -44.02
CA GLN A 141 2.41 31.68 -42.81
C GLN A 141 1.08 32.39 -43.10
N ALA A 142 0.97 33.05 -44.26
CA ALA A 142 -0.25 33.75 -44.67
C ALA A 142 -1.43 32.78 -44.88
N GLU A 143 -1.19 31.62 -45.49
CA GLU A 143 -2.23 30.61 -45.70
C GLU A 143 -2.69 29.96 -44.39
N TRP A 144 -1.76 29.71 -43.46
CA TRP A 144 -2.08 29.18 -42.14
C TRP A 144 -2.93 30.15 -41.31
N ASP A 145 -2.60 31.45 -41.38
CA ASP A 145 -3.33 32.48 -40.64
C ASP A 145 -4.72 32.72 -41.23
N ALA A 146 -4.87 32.68 -42.56
CA ALA A 146 -6.17 32.74 -43.22
C ALA A 146 -7.08 31.55 -42.86
N GLN A 147 -6.53 30.33 -42.81
CA GLN A 147 -7.29 29.15 -42.37
C GLN A 147 -7.71 29.25 -40.90
N ARG A 148 -6.84 29.73 -40.01
CA ARG A 148 -7.22 29.95 -38.60
C ARG A 148 -8.36 30.95 -38.48
N ALA A 149 -8.25 32.10 -39.13
CA ALA A 149 -9.28 33.14 -39.10
C ALA A 149 -10.64 32.63 -39.64
N ALA A 150 -10.62 31.83 -40.71
CA ALA A 150 -11.83 31.20 -41.25
C ALA A 150 -12.48 30.24 -40.25
N THR A 151 -11.68 29.40 -39.56
CA THR A 151 -12.21 28.45 -38.57
C THR A 151 -12.69 29.09 -37.27
N GLU A 152 -12.15 30.26 -36.89
CA GLU A 152 -12.59 31.00 -35.70
C GLU A 152 -13.93 31.72 -35.93
N ASN A 153 -14.18 32.23 -37.14
CA ASN A 153 -15.45 32.88 -37.49
C ASN A 153 -16.64 31.92 -37.63
N THR A 154 -16.41 30.61 -37.68
CA THR A 154 -17.48 29.58 -37.77
C THR A 154 -17.90 28.97 -36.44
N LYS A 155 -17.40 29.48 -35.30
CA LYS A 155 -17.89 29.01 -33.99
C LYS A 155 -19.26 29.65 -33.73
N PRO A 156 -20.34 28.87 -33.51
CA PRO A 156 -21.61 29.44 -33.08
C PRO A 156 -21.42 30.08 -31.71
N ASN A 157 -22.00 31.28 -31.53
CA ASN A 157 -22.11 31.92 -30.23
C ASN A 157 -23.03 31.06 -29.36
N ASP A 158 -22.45 30.31 -28.43
CA ASP A 158 -23.14 29.75 -27.26
C ASP A 158 -23.09 30.77 -26.10
#